data_AF-A0A5R9Q278-F1
#
_entry.id   AF-A0A5R9Q278-F1
#
_cell.length_a   1.000
_cell.length_b   1.000
_cell.length_c   1.000
_cell.angle_alpha   90.00
_cell.angle_beta   90.00
_cell.angle_gamma   90.00
#
_symmetry.space_group_name_H-M   'P 1'
#
loop_
_entity.id
_entity.type
_entity.pdbx_description
1 polymer ?
#
loop_
_entity_poly.entity_id
_entity_poly.type
_entity_poly.pdbx_seq_one_letter_code
_entity_poly.pdbx_strand_id
1 'polypeptide(L)'
;MSDLAQWIVALLSGYFIAFGLLALIKPERVKTFLLAFAHSPKAHFTEMACRLVAGSALTLNAENMKWEFVFSVFGWVLIGTTLGLLVIPWQKHRQFAQRFVPPALKYLVLIAISSIGFSVLLFWASFG
;
A
#
# COMPACT_ATOMS: atom_id res chain seq x y z
N MET A 1 5.12 -9.06 -21.46
CA MET A 1 5.69 -8.10 -20.48
C MET A 1 4.80 -8.14 -19.24
N SER A 2 5.23 -8.44 -18.02
CA SER A 2 6.24 -9.41 -17.55
C SER A 2 5.52 -10.23 -16.46
N ASP A 3 5.62 -11.56 -16.46
CA ASP A 3 4.99 -12.42 -15.42
C ASP A 3 5.28 -11.90 -14.01
N LEU A 4 6.46 -11.30 -13.83
CA LEU A 4 6.90 -10.64 -12.61
C LEU A 4 5.95 -9.53 -12.12
N ALA A 5 5.51 -8.62 -12.99
CA ALA A 5 4.61 -7.51 -12.58
C ALA A 5 3.27 -8.05 -12.10
N GLN A 6 2.72 -9.05 -12.80
CA GLN A 6 1.49 -9.73 -12.40
C GLN A 6 1.65 -10.49 -11.07
N TRP A 7 2.78 -11.17 -10.86
CA TRP A 7 3.10 -11.81 -9.57
C TRP A 7 3.27 -10.80 -8.44
N ILE A 8 3.88 -9.63 -8.70
CA ILE A 8 3.97 -8.56 -7.70
C ILE A 8 2.57 -8.03 -7.36
N VAL A 9 1.67 -7.87 -8.34
CA VAL A 9 0.28 -7.49 -8.10
C VAL A 9 -0.46 -8.55 -7.27
N ALA A 10 -0.23 -9.84 -7.56
CA ALA A 10 -0.78 -10.94 -6.76
C ALA A 10 -0.28 -10.91 -5.31
N LEU A 11 1.02 -10.70 -5.11
CA LEU A 11 1.62 -10.53 -3.78
C LEU A 11 1.07 -9.30 -3.05
N LEU A 12 0.87 -8.19 -3.76
CA LEU A 12 0.26 -6.98 -3.21
C LEU A 12 -1.17 -7.25 -2.74
N SER A 13 -1.96 -7.98 -3.53
CA SER A 13 -3.29 -8.42 -3.12
C SER A 13 -3.23 -9.32 -1.87
N GLY A 14 -2.34 -10.32 -1.86
CA GLY A 14 -2.08 -11.19 -0.72
C GLY A 14 -1.69 -10.43 0.56
N TYR A 15 -0.89 -9.38 0.41
CA TYR A 15 -0.52 -8.49 1.51
C TYR A 15 -1.74 -7.74 2.07
N PHE A 16 -2.56 -7.14 1.21
CA PHE A 16 -3.73 -6.36 1.66
C PHE A 16 -4.79 -7.24 2.34
N ILE A 17 -5.03 -8.46 1.85
CA ILE A 17 -5.94 -9.39 2.53
C ILE A 17 -5.38 -9.85 3.87
N ALA A 18 -4.09 -10.21 3.95
CA ALA A 18 -3.45 -10.59 5.20
C ALA A 18 -3.48 -9.45 6.22
N PHE A 19 -3.19 -8.23 5.77
CA PHE A 19 -3.27 -7.03 6.60
C PHE A 19 -4.69 -6.78 7.12
N GLY A 20 -5.70 -6.83 6.24
CA GLY A 20 -7.10 -6.64 6.63
C GLY A 20 -7.59 -7.69 7.63
N LEU A 21 -7.27 -8.97 7.39
CA LEU A 21 -7.60 -10.05 8.33
C LEU A 21 -6.89 -9.88 9.67
N LEU A 22 -5.60 -9.52 9.68
CA LEU A 22 -4.87 -9.25 10.92
C LEU A 22 -5.43 -8.03 11.66
N ALA A 23 -5.90 -7.01 10.95
CA ALA A 23 -6.51 -5.83 11.55
C ALA A 23 -7.84 -6.16 12.25
N LEU A 24 -8.59 -7.14 11.73
CA LEU A 24 -9.84 -7.62 12.36
C LEU A 24 -9.57 -8.60 13.52
N ILE A 25 -8.62 -9.53 13.36
CA ILE A 25 -8.37 -10.60 14.36
C ILE A 25 -7.47 -10.10 15.50
N LYS A 26 -6.45 -9.29 15.20
CA LYS A 26 -5.43 -8.81 16.15
C LYS A 26 -5.19 -7.30 16.00
N PRO A 27 -6.21 -6.46 16.25
CA PRO A 27 -6.14 -5.02 16.01
C PRO A 27 -5.00 -4.33 16.75
N GLU A 28 -4.69 -4.72 17.99
CA GLU A 28 -3.60 -4.11 18.78
C GLU A 28 -2.21 -4.34 18.16
N ARG A 29 -2.00 -5.50 17.51
CA ARG A 29 -0.75 -5.77 16.77
C ARG A 29 -0.63 -4.88 15.55
N VAL A 30 -1.72 -4.68 14.81
CA VAL A 30 -1.74 -3.80 13.63
C VAL A 30 -1.57 -2.33 14.02
N LYS A 31 -2.22 -1.87 15.10
CA LYS A 31 -2.00 -0.52 15.64
C LYS A 31 -0.53 -0.30 15.99
N THR A 32 0.08 -1.26 16.70
CA THR A 32 1.50 -1.20 17.07
C THR A 32 2.40 -1.17 15.84
N PHE A 33 2.11 -2.02 14.83
CA PHE A 33 2.83 -2.04 13.57
C PHE A 33 2.75 -0.70 12.81
N LEU A 34 1.55 -0.15 12.65
CA LEU A 34 1.31 1.12 11.96
C LEU A 34 1.98 2.30 12.69
N LEU A 35 1.98 2.29 14.02
CA LEU A 35 2.68 3.30 14.81
C LEU A 35 4.21 3.14 14.72
N ALA A 36 4.73 1.92 14.73
CA ALA A 36 6.16 1.64 14.65
C ALA A 36 6.79 2.08 13.32
N PHE A 37 6.00 2.09 12.23
CA PHE A 37 6.45 2.48 10.89
C PHE A 37 7.03 3.91 10.83
N ALA A 38 6.59 4.79 11.72
CA ALA A 38 7.06 6.18 11.77
C ALA A 38 8.43 6.35 12.46
N HIS A 39 8.96 5.34 13.16
CA HIS A 39 10.03 5.56 14.14
C HIS A 39 11.46 5.33 13.62
N SER A 40 11.65 4.71 12.45
CA SER A 40 13.01 4.44 11.93
C SER A 40 13.20 4.89 10.47
N PRO A 41 14.38 5.44 10.12
CA PRO A 41 14.72 5.73 8.73
C PRO A 41 14.67 4.48 7.84
N LYS A 42 15.07 3.32 8.38
CA LYS A 42 15.00 2.03 7.67
C LYS A 42 13.56 1.70 7.27
N ALA A 43 12.59 1.82 8.18
CA ALA A 43 11.19 1.60 7.88
C ALA A 43 10.68 2.55 6.79
N HIS A 44 11.06 3.84 6.86
CA HIS A 44 10.70 4.81 5.84
C HIS A 44 11.22 4.44 4.45
N PHE A 45 12.52 4.13 4.31
CA PHE A 45 13.06 3.75 3.00
C PHE A 45 12.52 2.41 2.49
N THR A 46 12.26 1.44 3.39
CA THR A 46 11.57 0.19 3.02
C THR A 46 10.15 0.46 2.52
N GLU A 47 9.41 1.37 3.17
CA GLU A 47 8.09 1.80 2.70
C GLU A 47 8.15 2.37 1.28
N MET A 48 9.08 3.29 1.05
CA MET A 48 9.23 3.94 -0.26
C MET A 48 9.63 2.92 -1.33
N ALA A 49 10.54 1.99 -1.02
CA ALA A 49 10.90 0.91 -1.93
C ALA A 49 9.69 0.02 -2.27
N CYS A 50 8.95 -0.43 -1.27
CA CYS A 50 7.74 -1.23 -1.48
C CYS A 50 6.69 -0.47 -2.31
N ARG A 51 6.49 0.82 -2.05
CA ARG A 51 5.56 1.65 -2.83
C ARG A 51 5.99 1.84 -4.28
N LEU A 52 7.28 2.06 -4.53
CA LEU A 52 7.80 2.15 -5.89
C LEU A 52 7.65 0.82 -6.64
N VAL A 53 7.95 -0.31 -5.99
CA VAL A 53 7.77 -1.64 -6.58
C VAL A 53 6.29 -1.88 -6.90
N ALA A 54 5.38 -1.60 -5.96
CA ALA A 54 3.95 -1.75 -6.16
C ALA A 54 3.42 -0.83 -7.27
N GLY A 55 3.78 0.46 -7.26
CA GLY A 55 3.34 1.43 -8.27
C GLY A 55 3.86 1.10 -9.66
N SER A 56 5.11 0.65 -9.76
CA SER A 56 5.70 0.19 -11.02
C SER A 56 5.02 -1.07 -11.52
N ALA A 57 4.77 -2.05 -10.66
CA ALA A 57 4.06 -3.27 -11.03
C ALA A 57 2.63 -2.99 -11.52
N LEU A 58 1.91 -2.09 -10.84
CA LEU A 58 0.57 -1.66 -11.28
C LEU A 58 0.60 -0.95 -12.63
N THR A 59 1.56 -0.04 -12.83
CA THR A 59 1.69 0.71 -14.09
C THR A 59 2.06 -0.22 -15.25
N LEU A 60 3.02 -1.12 -15.04
CA LEU A 60 3.49 -2.06 -16.07
C LEU A 60 2.48 -3.18 -16.36
N ASN A 61 1.65 -3.55 -15.38
CA ASN A 61 0.63 -4.58 -15.55
C ASN A 61 -0.73 -3.99 -16.00
N ALA A 62 -0.88 -2.66 -16.03
CA ALA A 62 -2.16 -1.99 -16.27
C ALA A 62 -2.82 -2.41 -17.60
N GLU A 63 -2.05 -2.56 -18.68
CA GLU A 63 -2.55 -3.00 -20.00
C GLU A 63 -3.17 -4.40 -19.96
N ASN A 64 -2.75 -5.25 -19.02
CA ASN A 64 -3.29 -6.60 -18.81
C ASN A 64 -4.40 -6.64 -17.75
N MET A 65 -4.72 -5.50 -17.12
CA MET A 65 -5.73 -5.42 -16.06
C MET A 65 -7.04 -4.86 -16.59
N LYS A 66 -8.15 -5.32 -15.98
CA LYS A 66 -9.45 -4.66 -16.17
C LYS A 66 -9.35 -3.21 -15.69
N TRP A 67 -9.90 -2.29 -16.48
CA TRP A 67 -9.83 -0.85 -16.23
C TRP A 67 -8.40 -0.29 -16.25
N GLU A 68 -7.65 -0.60 -17.32
CA GLU A 68 -6.28 -0.11 -17.60
C GLU A 68 -6.05 1.33 -17.14
N PHE A 69 -6.90 2.27 -17.57
CA PHE A 69 -6.76 3.69 -17.22
C PHE A 69 -6.74 3.93 -15.71
N VAL A 70 -7.61 3.25 -14.95
CA VAL A 70 -7.69 3.42 -13.49
C VAL A 70 -6.42 2.92 -12.81
N PHE A 71 -5.94 1.73 -13.17
CA PHE A 71 -4.74 1.15 -12.56
C PHE A 71 -3.45 1.83 -12.99
N SER A 72 -3.38 2.31 -14.24
CA SER A 72 -2.27 3.13 -14.72
C SER A 72 -2.18 4.45 -13.95
N VAL A 73 -3.29 5.19 -13.84
CA VAL A 73 -3.35 6.44 -13.05
C VAL A 73 -3.00 6.17 -11.59
N PHE A 74 -3.55 5.12 -10.99
CA PHE A 74 -3.26 4.77 -9.60
C PHE A 74 -1.78 4.42 -9.38
N GLY A 75 -1.17 3.65 -10.29
CA GLY A 75 0.25 3.32 -10.28
C GLY A 75 1.13 4.58 -10.36
N TRP A 76 0.82 5.50 -11.28
CA TRP A 76 1.54 6.77 -11.42
C TRP A 76 1.37 7.70 -10.22
N VAL A 77 0.18 7.78 -9.63
CA VAL A 77 -0.05 8.53 -8.39
C VAL A 77 0.79 7.96 -7.25
N LEU A 78 0.85 6.63 -7.12
CA LEU A 78 1.67 5.97 -6.10
C LEU A 78 3.16 6.25 -6.31
N ILE A 79 3.65 6.20 -7.55
CA ILE A 79 5.05 6.56 -7.87
C ILE A 79 5.31 8.03 -7.54
N GLY A 80 4.49 8.95 -8.05
CA GLY A 80 4.68 10.39 -7.89
C GLY A 80 4.67 10.83 -6.43
N THR A 81 3.71 10.33 -5.63
CA THR A 81 3.66 10.61 -4.19
C THR A 81 4.87 10.02 -3.44
N THR A 82 5.36 8.86 -3.85
CA THR A 82 6.55 8.24 -3.27
C THR A 82 7.82 9.04 -3.57
N LEU A 83 7.98 9.52 -4.80
CA LEU A 83 9.08 10.40 -5.17
C LEU A 83 9.03 11.72 -4.39
N GLY A 84 7.83 12.31 -4.22
CA GLY A 84 7.64 13.49 -3.38
C GLY A 84 8.06 13.25 -1.92
N LEU A 85 7.71 12.08 -1.36
CA LEU A 85 8.11 11.70 -0.01
C LEU A 85 9.61 11.43 0.14
N LEU A 86 10.28 10.94 -0.91
CA LEU A 86 11.74 10.77 -0.92
C LEU A 86 12.51 12.10 -0.89
N VAL A 87 11.93 13.17 -1.45
CA VAL A 87 12.50 14.53 -1.39
C VAL A 87 12.30 15.16 -0.01
N ILE A 88 11.22 14.79 0.68
CA ILE A 88 10.91 15.31 2.01
C ILE A 88 11.78 14.62 3.07
N PRO A 89 12.43 15.37 3.98
CA PRO A 89 13.19 14.77 5.07
C PRO A 89 12.33 13.80 5.89
N TRP A 90 12.84 12.60 6.14
CA TRP A 90 12.12 11.53 6.84
C TRP A 90 11.55 11.96 8.20
N GLN A 91 12.18 12.94 8.87
CA GLN A 91 11.70 13.51 10.14
C GLN A 91 10.35 14.22 9.97
N LYS A 92 10.12 14.90 8.84
CA LYS A 92 8.84 15.54 8.53
C LYS A 92 7.77 14.49 8.22
N HIS A 93 8.12 13.44 7.47
CA HIS A 93 7.22 12.31 7.24
C HIS A 93 6.84 11.62 8.57
N ARG A 94 7.81 11.44 9.47
CA ARG A 94 7.57 10.93 10.82
C ARG A 94 6.59 11.80 11.62
N GLN A 95 6.78 13.13 11.61
CA GLN A 95 5.87 14.06 12.29
C GLN A 95 4.46 13.99 11.71
N PHE A 96 4.33 13.88 10.39
CA PHE A 96 3.04 13.65 9.73
C PHE A 96 2.40 12.34 10.20
N ALA A 97 3.13 11.22 10.14
CA ALA A 97 2.62 9.94 10.58
C ALA A 97 2.17 9.96 12.05
N GLN A 98 2.94 10.58 12.94
CA GLN A 98 2.56 10.74 14.36
C GLN A 98 1.29 11.58 14.56
N ARG A 99 1.00 12.52 13.66
CA ARG A 99 -0.21 13.36 13.73
C ARG A 99 -1.45 12.66 13.17
N PHE A 100 -1.30 11.93 12.07
CA PHE A 100 -2.45 11.41 11.30
C PHE A 100 -2.74 9.92 11.51
N VAL A 101 -1.74 9.11 11.87
CA VAL A 101 -1.94 7.68 12.13
C VAL A 101 -2.84 7.45 13.36
N PRO A 102 -2.62 8.07 14.53
CA PRO A 102 -3.44 7.78 15.72
C PRO A 102 -4.94 8.07 15.52
N PRO A 103 -5.36 9.20 14.90
CA PRO A 103 -6.77 9.41 14.54
C PRO A 103 -7.30 8.37 13.55
N ALA A 104 -6.51 7.97 12.55
CA ALA A 104 -6.91 6.97 11.55
C ALA A 104 -7.16 5.58 12.17
N LEU A 105 -6.40 5.21 13.23
CA LEU A 105 -6.59 3.95 13.95
C LEU A 105 -7.97 3.82 14.63
N LYS A 106 -8.72 4.92 14.82
CA LYS A 106 -10.12 4.86 15.28
C LYS A 106 -11.04 4.19 14.24
N TYR A 107 -10.66 4.24 12.97
CA TYR A 107 -11.38 3.66 11.84
C TYR A 107 -10.74 2.35 11.37
N LEU A 108 -10.05 1.62 12.24
CA LEU A 108 -9.29 0.42 11.87
C LEU A 108 -10.15 -0.65 11.18
N VAL A 109 -11.42 -0.82 11.60
CA VAL A 109 -12.35 -1.76 10.94
C VAL A 109 -12.66 -1.32 9.51
N LEU A 110 -12.88 -0.03 9.28
CA LEU A 110 -13.08 0.50 7.93
C LEU A 110 -11.82 0.30 7.08
N ILE A 111 -10.64 0.60 7.62
CA ILE A 111 -9.35 0.35 6.96
C ILE A 111 -9.22 -1.14 6.59
N ALA A 112 -9.59 -2.05 7.48
CA ALA A 112 -9.52 -3.48 7.24
C ALA A 112 -10.46 -3.93 6.12
N ILE A 113 -11.73 -3.53 6.17
CA ILE A 113 -12.73 -3.87 5.15
C ILE A 113 -12.33 -3.27 3.80
N SER A 114 -11.89 -2.01 3.77
CA SER A 114 -11.38 -1.36 2.56
C SER A 114 -10.14 -2.07 2.00
N SER A 115 -9.23 -2.55 2.87
CA SER A 115 -8.04 -3.31 2.44
C SER A 115 -8.43 -4.64 1.79
N ILE A 116 -9.38 -5.37 2.38
CA ILE A 116 -9.89 -6.63 1.83
C ILE A 116 -10.62 -6.37 0.50
N GLY A 117 -11.51 -5.38 0.46
CA GLY A 117 -12.23 -5.01 -0.76
C GLY A 117 -11.29 -4.60 -1.89
N PHE A 118 -10.27 -3.80 -1.58
CA PHE A 118 -9.24 -3.42 -2.55
C PHE A 118 -8.43 -4.64 -3.03
N SER A 119 -8.07 -5.57 -2.15
CA SER A 119 -7.40 -6.82 -2.53
C SER A 119 -8.23 -7.67 -3.49
N VAL A 120 -9.52 -7.85 -3.22
CA VAL A 120 -10.43 -8.61 -4.08
C VAL A 120 -10.53 -7.95 -5.45
N LEU A 121 -10.73 -6.63 -5.48
CA LEU A 121 -10.78 -5.86 -6.73
C LEU A 121 -9.47 -5.98 -7.51
N LEU A 122 -8.34 -5.84 -6.83
CA LEU A 122 -7.01 -5.92 -7.44
C LEU A 122 -6.72 -7.30 -8.05
N PHE A 123 -7.06 -8.37 -7.33
CA PHE A 123 -6.87 -9.74 -7.82
C PHE A 123 -7.79 -10.02 -9.01
N TRP A 124 -9.08 -9.69 -8.89
CA TRP A 124 -10.06 -9.90 -9.95
C TRP A 124 -9.73 -9.10 -11.22
N ALA A 125 -9.24 -7.86 -11.07
CA ALA A 125 -8.83 -7.05 -12.20
C ALA A 125 -7.59 -7.59 -12.91
N SER A 126 -6.72 -8.33 -12.21
CA SER A 126 -5.46 -8.83 -12.76
C SER A 126 -5.51 -10.28 -13.28
N PHE A 127 -6.52 -11.07 -12.90
CA PHE A 127 -6.59 -12.51 -13.23
C PHE A 127 -7.96 -12.96 -13.79
N GLY A 128 -8.99 -12.12 -13.70
CA GLY A 128 -10.31 -12.42 -14.25
C GLY A 128 -10.51 -11.74 -15.58
#